data_AF-A0A810KYU2-F1
#
_entry.id   AF-A0A810KYU2-F1
#
_cell.length_a   1.000
_cell.length_b   1.000
_cell.length_c   1.000
_cell.angle_alpha   90.00
_cell.angle_beta   90.00
_cell.angle_gamma   90.00
#
_symmetry.space_group_name_H-M   'P 1'
#
loop_
_entity.id
_entity.type
_entity.pdbx_description
1 polymer ?
#
loop_
_entity_poly.entity_id
_entity_poly.type
_entity_poly.pdbx_seq_one_letter_code
_entity_poly.pdbx_strand_id
1 'polypeptide(L)'
;MMLPILGTERVPVAAAREAARGLGVAFQLTNFIRDVREDSDRGRVYLPGEDLARFGVTRPMLAAPTANRAVRALIAFEVARAHELYEAAMPGIELLSRSARPGIRAAAVLYRGILDEVTRADFDVLARRARVPRRRRAAVAARELARLAW
;
A
#
# COMPACT_ATOMS: atom_id res chain seq x y z
N MET A 1 -0.28 10.20 13.71
CA MET A 1 -1.12 10.04 14.92
C MET A 1 -1.07 8.63 15.53
N MET A 2 -0.75 7.55 14.78
CA MET A 2 -0.68 6.19 15.36
C MET A 2 0.56 5.90 16.22
N LEU A 3 1.69 6.53 15.95
CA LEU A 3 2.96 6.16 16.57
C LEU A 3 2.98 6.24 18.11
N PRO A 4 2.38 7.26 18.77
CA PRO A 4 2.28 7.27 20.23
C PRO A 4 1.40 6.15 20.81
N ILE A 5 0.42 5.66 20.06
CA ILE A 5 -0.46 4.54 20.45
C ILE A 5 0.28 3.21 20.33
N LEU A 6 1.05 3.04 19.23
CA LEU A 6 1.83 1.83 18.98
C LEU A 6 3.05 1.74 19.90
N GLY A 7 3.59 2.87 20.34
CA GLY A 7 4.74 2.96 21.24
C GLY A 7 6.06 2.48 20.62
N THR A 8 7.15 2.74 21.32
CA THR A 8 8.52 2.26 21.02
C THR A 8 9.12 1.65 22.28
N GLU A 9 10.01 0.67 22.15
CA GLU A 9 10.57 -0.04 23.32
C GLU A 9 11.96 0.46 23.73
N ARG A 10 12.84 0.73 22.76
CA ARG A 10 14.27 0.97 23.01
C ARG A 10 14.78 2.33 22.51
N VAL A 11 13.93 3.09 21.85
CA VAL A 11 14.28 4.37 21.23
C VAL A 11 13.19 5.40 21.54
N PRO A 12 13.52 6.71 21.55
CA PRO A 12 12.50 7.75 21.60
C PRO A 12 11.53 7.64 20.43
N VAL A 13 10.25 7.98 20.65
CA VAL A 13 9.21 7.99 19.60
C VAL A 13 9.65 8.80 18.37
N ALA A 14 10.42 9.87 18.55
CA ALA A 14 10.95 10.68 17.47
C ALA A 14 11.81 9.87 16.48
N ALA A 15 12.56 8.87 16.94
CA ALA A 15 13.43 8.04 16.11
C ALA A 15 12.64 7.14 15.14
N ALA A 16 11.40 6.77 15.49
CA ALA A 16 10.54 5.95 14.63
C ALA A 16 9.63 6.78 13.71
N ARG A 17 9.63 8.11 13.84
CA ARG A 17 8.66 9.00 13.17
C ARG A 17 8.76 8.94 11.65
N GLU A 18 9.98 8.97 11.10
CA GLU A 18 10.17 9.02 9.65
C GLU A 18 9.76 7.69 8.99
N ALA A 19 10.20 6.56 9.55
CA ALA A 19 9.78 5.26 9.04
C ALA A 19 8.25 5.05 9.17
N ALA A 20 7.64 5.46 10.29
CA ALA A 20 6.19 5.40 10.46
C ALA A 20 5.44 6.29 9.44
N ARG A 21 5.99 7.46 9.12
CA ARG A 21 5.46 8.36 8.09
C ARG A 21 5.55 7.70 6.71
N GLY A 22 6.73 7.18 6.34
CA GLY A 22 6.95 6.47 5.07
C GLY A 22 6.01 5.29 4.89
N LEU A 23 5.82 4.47 5.94
CA LEU A 23 4.88 3.34 5.90
C LEU A 23 3.43 3.80 5.72
N GLY A 24 3.05 4.90 6.37
CA GLY A 24 1.73 5.52 6.19
C GLY A 24 1.50 6.01 4.76
N VAL A 25 2.52 6.63 4.13
CA VAL A 25 2.45 7.05 2.73
C VAL A 25 2.32 5.84 1.80
N ALA A 26 3.10 4.78 2.04
CA ALA A 26 3.01 3.53 1.26
C ALA A 26 1.61 2.91 1.33
N PHE A 27 0.99 2.88 2.52
CA PHE A 27 -0.38 2.42 2.69
C PHE A 27 -1.41 3.25 1.95
N GLN A 28 -1.30 4.59 2.02
CA GLN A 28 -2.24 5.47 1.33
C GLN A 28 -2.10 5.36 -0.19
N LEU A 29 -0.87 5.34 -0.70
CA LEU A 29 -0.65 5.16 -2.14
C LEU A 29 -1.21 3.81 -2.62
N THR A 30 -1.02 2.75 -1.84
CA THR A 30 -1.61 1.42 -2.14
C THR A 30 -3.14 1.47 -2.19
N ASN A 31 -3.79 2.23 -1.30
CA ASN A 31 -5.24 2.42 -1.34
C ASN A 31 -5.66 3.17 -2.61
N PHE A 32 -4.98 4.27 -2.95
CA PHE A 32 -5.28 5.04 -4.16
C PHE A 32 -5.14 4.20 -5.43
N ILE A 33 -4.10 3.37 -5.52
CA ILE A 33 -3.89 2.45 -6.67
C ILE A 33 -5.01 1.41 -6.76
N ARG A 34 -5.40 0.78 -5.64
CA ARG A 34 -6.39 -0.29 -5.64
C ARG A 34 -7.80 0.20 -5.94
N ASP A 35 -8.11 1.43 -5.53
CA ASP A 35 -9.47 1.98 -5.49
C ASP A 35 -9.73 3.01 -6.60
N VAL A 36 -8.84 3.10 -7.62
CA VAL A 36 -8.96 4.05 -8.75
C VAL A 36 -10.35 4.05 -9.39
N ARG A 37 -10.92 2.87 -9.65
CA ARG A 37 -12.24 2.74 -10.27
C ARG A 37 -13.32 3.30 -9.37
N GLU A 38 -13.39 2.83 -8.12
CA GLU A 38 -14.39 3.27 -7.16
C GLU A 38 -14.29 4.76 -6.84
N ASP A 39 -13.08 5.32 -6.81
CA ASP A 39 -12.84 6.74 -6.61
C ASP A 39 -13.29 7.55 -7.84
N SER A 40 -12.96 7.08 -9.06
CA SER A 40 -13.37 7.72 -10.30
C SER A 40 -14.89 7.72 -10.48
N ASP A 41 -15.57 6.63 -10.14
CA ASP A 41 -17.04 6.53 -10.15
C ASP A 41 -17.71 7.56 -9.20
N ARG A 42 -16.96 8.03 -8.19
CA ARG A 42 -17.39 9.09 -7.25
C ARG A 42 -16.93 10.48 -7.65
N GLY A 43 -16.35 10.64 -8.84
CA GLY A 43 -15.79 11.90 -9.35
C GLY A 43 -14.46 12.31 -8.70
N ARG A 44 -13.76 11.38 -8.04
CA ARG A 44 -12.53 11.63 -7.30
C ARG A 44 -11.33 10.99 -8.00
N VAL A 45 -10.17 11.64 -7.90
CA VAL A 45 -8.89 11.09 -8.36
C VAL A 45 -7.83 11.45 -7.32
N TYR A 46 -7.18 10.43 -6.76
CA TYR A 46 -6.16 10.57 -5.71
C TYR A 46 -4.75 10.18 -6.16
N LEU A 47 -4.60 9.69 -7.40
CA LEU A 47 -3.28 9.54 -8.01
C LEU A 47 -2.61 10.92 -8.14
N PRO A 48 -1.28 11.03 -8.02
CA PRO A 48 -0.58 12.30 -8.12
C PRO A 48 -0.85 13.01 -9.44
N GLY A 49 -1.07 14.32 -9.36
CA GLY A 49 -1.37 15.15 -10.53
C GLY A 49 -0.21 15.22 -11.51
N GLU A 50 1.02 15.32 -11.00
CA GLU A 50 2.23 15.33 -11.82
C GLU A 50 2.40 14.03 -12.62
N ASP A 51 2.04 12.89 -12.03
CA ASP A 51 2.19 11.58 -12.65
C ASP A 51 1.06 11.35 -13.67
N LEU A 52 -0.17 11.77 -13.38
CA LEU A 52 -1.24 11.82 -14.40
C LEU A 52 -0.81 12.62 -15.64
N ALA A 53 -0.24 13.81 -15.44
CA ALA A 53 0.28 14.63 -16.53
C ALA A 53 1.44 13.96 -17.28
N ARG A 54 2.40 13.39 -16.54
CA ARG A 54 3.57 12.70 -17.10
C ARG A 54 3.20 11.55 -18.03
N PHE A 55 2.15 10.79 -17.69
CA PHE A 55 1.69 9.66 -18.50
C PHE A 55 0.55 10.03 -19.47
N GLY A 56 0.14 11.30 -19.53
CA GLY A 56 -0.96 11.76 -20.39
C GLY A 56 -2.32 11.14 -20.02
N VAL A 57 -2.51 10.79 -18.75
CA VAL A 57 -3.74 10.15 -18.26
C VAL A 57 -4.75 11.22 -17.86
N THR A 58 -5.93 11.14 -18.46
CA THR A 58 -7.05 12.05 -18.19
C THR A 58 -8.11 11.37 -17.32
N ARG A 59 -8.96 12.15 -16.64
CA ARG A 59 -10.04 11.61 -15.81
C ARG A 59 -11.00 10.68 -16.58
N PRO A 60 -11.43 10.97 -17.82
CA PRO A 60 -12.26 10.05 -18.58
C PRO A 60 -11.61 8.68 -18.83
N MET A 61 -10.28 8.62 -18.96
CA MET A 61 -9.57 7.35 -19.11
C MET A 61 -9.67 6.47 -17.85
N LEU A 62 -9.78 7.08 -16.67
CA LEU A 62 -9.95 6.37 -15.39
C LEU A 62 -11.39 5.88 -15.15
N ALA A 63 -12.36 6.41 -15.90
CA ALA A 63 -13.76 5.96 -15.87
C ALA A 63 -14.05 4.84 -16.89
N ALA A 64 -13.05 4.45 -17.70
CA ALA A 64 -13.20 3.38 -18.68
C ALA A 64 -13.40 2.00 -18.00
N PRO A 65 -14.05 1.03 -18.66
CA PRO A 65 -14.21 -0.32 -18.12
C PRO A 65 -12.90 -1.07 -17.89
N THR A 66 -11.84 -0.73 -18.64
CA THR A 66 -10.52 -1.36 -18.59
C THR A 66 -9.43 -0.31 -18.78
N ALA A 67 -8.27 -0.54 -18.17
CA ALA A 67 -7.12 0.35 -18.29
C ALA A 67 -6.46 0.22 -19.67
N ASN A 68 -6.29 1.35 -20.36
CA ASN A 68 -5.49 1.40 -21.57
C ASN A 68 -3.98 1.41 -21.24
N ARG A 69 -3.13 1.42 -22.27
CA ARG A 69 -1.67 1.39 -22.11
C ARG A 69 -1.12 2.51 -21.22
N ALA A 70 -1.63 3.74 -21.35
CA ALA A 70 -1.17 4.88 -20.56
C ALA A 70 -1.56 4.75 -19.08
N VAL A 71 -2.81 4.34 -18.79
CA VAL A 71 -3.26 4.07 -17.42
C VAL A 71 -2.44 2.94 -16.80
N ARG A 72 -2.22 1.83 -17.52
CA ARG A 72 -1.40 0.72 -17.02
C ARG A 72 0.04 1.15 -16.71
N ALA A 73 0.64 1.98 -17.57
CA ALA A 73 1.98 2.52 -17.36
C ALA A 73 2.06 3.44 -16.11
N LEU A 74 1.06 4.32 -15.92
CA LEU A 74 0.93 5.12 -14.71
C LEU A 74 0.82 4.24 -13.46
N ILE A 75 -0.06 3.24 -13.48
CA ILE A 75 -0.26 2.36 -12.34
C ILE A 75 1.00 1.55 -12.04
N ALA A 76 1.70 1.05 -13.06
CA ALA A 76 2.98 0.36 -12.87
C ALA A 76 4.04 1.27 -12.23
N PHE A 77 4.10 2.53 -12.65
CA PHE A 77 4.99 3.53 -12.04
C PHE A 77 4.66 3.77 -10.57
N GLU A 78 3.38 3.92 -10.24
CA GLU A 78 2.92 4.12 -8.87
C GLU A 78 3.12 2.90 -7.97
N VAL A 79 2.96 1.69 -8.52
CA VAL A 79 3.26 0.43 -7.85
C VAL A 79 4.75 0.36 -7.50
N ALA A 80 5.64 0.72 -8.43
CA ALA A 80 7.08 0.74 -8.18
C ALA A 80 7.44 1.73 -7.06
N ARG A 81 6.90 2.95 -7.12
CA ARG A 81 7.09 3.96 -6.05
C ARG A 81 6.58 3.47 -4.69
N ALA A 82 5.42 2.81 -4.66
CA ALA A 82 4.88 2.24 -3.42
C ALA A 82 5.81 1.15 -2.86
N HIS A 83 6.38 0.29 -3.71
CA HIS A 83 7.36 -0.70 -3.28
C HIS A 83 8.61 -0.06 -2.67
N GLU A 84 9.18 0.97 -3.29
CA GLU A 84 10.34 1.71 -2.74
C GLU A 84 10.03 2.29 -1.35
N LEU A 85 8.84 2.87 -1.17
CA LEU A 85 8.39 3.37 0.14
C LEU A 85 8.27 2.26 1.18
N TYR A 86 7.77 1.08 0.80
CA TYR A 86 7.75 -0.08 1.70
C TYR A 86 9.17 -0.53 2.08
N GLU A 87 10.06 -0.69 1.11
CA GLU A 87 11.44 -1.14 1.38
C GLU A 87 12.16 -0.17 2.32
N ALA A 88 12.00 1.13 2.13
CA ALA A 88 12.60 2.14 3.00
C ALA A 88 11.99 2.16 4.41
N ALA A 89 10.68 1.95 4.55
CA ALA A 89 9.97 2.13 5.81
C ALA A 89 9.86 0.87 6.67
N MET A 90 9.83 -0.33 6.07
CA MET A 90 9.62 -1.60 6.77
C MET A 90 10.66 -1.91 7.86
N PRO A 91 11.96 -1.58 7.72
CA PRO A 91 12.93 -1.76 8.80
C PRO A 91 12.54 -1.02 10.09
N GLY A 92 11.83 0.10 9.97
CA GLY A 92 11.36 0.88 11.12
C GLY A 92 10.29 0.19 11.96
N ILE A 93 9.69 -0.91 11.49
CA ILE A 93 8.77 -1.73 12.30
C ILE A 93 9.49 -2.27 13.54
N GLU A 94 10.80 -2.53 13.47
CA GLU A 94 11.58 -2.99 14.62
C GLU A 94 11.77 -1.94 15.72
N LEU A 95 11.51 -0.67 15.43
CA LEU A 95 11.57 0.41 16.40
C LEU A 95 10.32 0.46 17.29
N LEU A 96 9.23 -0.18 16.85
CA LEU A 96 7.96 -0.22 17.59
C LEU A 96 8.06 -1.11 18.83
N SER A 97 7.10 -0.92 19.74
CA SER A 97 6.89 -1.84 20.86
C SER A 97 6.71 -3.28 20.36
N ARG A 98 7.22 -4.27 21.10
CA ARG A 98 7.16 -5.69 20.71
C ARG A 98 5.74 -6.17 20.42
N SER A 99 4.76 -5.71 21.20
CA SER A 99 3.35 -6.06 21.02
C SER A 99 2.76 -5.49 19.73
N ALA A 100 3.24 -4.33 19.24
CA ALA A 100 2.75 -3.72 18.01
C ALA A 100 3.35 -4.33 16.72
N ARG A 101 4.57 -4.87 16.77
CA ARG A 101 5.30 -5.32 15.56
C ARG A 101 4.53 -6.34 14.72
N PRO A 102 3.96 -7.42 15.29
CA PRO A 102 3.31 -8.45 14.48
C PRO A 102 2.08 -7.92 13.72
N GLY A 103 1.28 -7.07 14.38
CA GLY A 103 0.12 -6.42 13.75
C GLY A 103 0.52 -5.49 12.60
N ILE A 104 1.51 -4.62 12.82
CA ILE A 104 1.99 -3.69 11.78
C ILE A 104 2.70 -4.45 10.65
N ARG A 105 3.45 -5.51 10.95
CA ARG A 105 4.08 -6.36 9.93
C ARG A 105 3.04 -7.12 9.10
N ALA A 106 2.01 -7.69 9.73
CA ALA A 106 0.89 -8.29 9.03
C ALA A 106 0.25 -7.30 8.06
N ALA A 107 -0.06 -6.08 8.54
CA ALA A 107 -0.62 -5.03 7.72
C ALA A 107 0.30 -4.67 6.54
N ALA A 108 1.60 -4.46 6.79
CA ALA A 108 2.61 -4.17 5.77
C ALA A 108 2.65 -5.25 4.67
N VAL A 109 2.72 -6.52 5.07
CA VAL A 109 2.77 -7.65 4.14
C VAL A 109 1.49 -7.78 3.32
N LEU A 110 0.32 -7.60 3.95
CA LEU A 110 -0.96 -7.70 3.26
C LEU A 110 -1.18 -6.53 2.30
N TYR A 111 -0.82 -5.32 2.68
CA TYR A 111 -0.95 -4.17 1.80
C TYR A 111 0.04 -4.24 0.62
N ARG A 112 1.31 -4.57 0.85
CA ARG A 112 2.26 -4.83 -0.23
C ARG A 112 1.76 -5.97 -1.14
N GLY A 113 1.11 -6.97 -0.56
CA GLY A 113 0.46 -8.05 -1.32
C GLY A 113 -0.68 -7.61 -2.24
N ILE A 114 -1.33 -6.47 -2.01
CA ILE A 114 -2.30 -5.89 -2.95
C ILE A 114 -1.60 -5.47 -4.23
N LEU A 115 -0.43 -4.85 -4.13
CA LEU A 115 0.36 -4.43 -5.30
C LEU A 115 0.80 -5.62 -6.15
N ASP A 116 1.10 -6.77 -5.52
CA ASP A 116 1.34 -8.01 -6.27
C ASP A 116 0.11 -8.44 -7.07
N GLU A 117 -1.10 -8.30 -6.51
CA GLU A 117 -2.35 -8.64 -7.21
C GLU A 117 -2.66 -7.64 -8.34
N VAL A 118 -2.32 -6.36 -8.18
CA VAL A 118 -2.39 -5.35 -9.25
C VAL A 118 -1.44 -5.73 -10.39
N THR A 119 -0.21 -6.11 -10.05
CA THR A 119 0.79 -6.56 -11.03
C THR A 119 0.32 -7.83 -11.77
N ARG A 120 -0.25 -8.81 -11.06
CA ARG A 120 -0.85 -10.02 -11.67
C ARG A 120 -2.05 -9.74 -12.55
N ALA A 121 -2.75 -8.62 -12.33
CA ALA A 121 -3.84 -8.15 -13.17
C ALA A 121 -3.34 -7.28 -14.34
N ASP A 122 -2.03 -7.29 -14.62
CA ASP A 122 -1.40 -6.49 -15.67
C ASP A 122 -1.71 -4.98 -15.52
N PHE A 123 -1.76 -4.54 -14.25
CA PHE A 123 -2.04 -3.16 -13.84
C PHE A 123 -3.44 -2.65 -14.22
N ASP A 124 -4.36 -3.52 -14.61
CA ASP A 124 -5.75 -3.16 -14.91
C ASP A 124 -6.60 -3.04 -13.64
N VAL A 125 -6.42 -1.92 -12.94
CA VAL A 125 -7.17 -1.58 -11.73
C VAL A 125 -8.61 -1.13 -12.03
N LEU A 126 -8.96 -0.90 -13.30
CA LEU A 126 -10.30 -0.46 -13.71
C LEU A 126 -11.25 -1.64 -13.93
N ALA A 127 -10.71 -2.76 -14.43
CA ALA A 127 -11.46 -3.98 -14.69
C ALA A 127 -11.91 -4.68 -13.40
N ARG A 128 -11.05 -4.68 -12.37
CA ARG A 128 -11.37 -5.27 -11.07
C ARG A 128 -10.54 -4.67 -9.95
N ARG A 129 -11.16 -4.55 -8.79
CA ARG A 129 -10.48 -4.16 -7.56
C ARG A 129 -9.54 -5.28 -7.07
N ALA A 130 -8.25 -4.99 -6.93
CA ALA A 130 -7.26 -5.93 -6.44
C ALA A 130 -7.48 -6.27 -4.94
N ARG A 131 -7.47 -7.56 -4.58
CA ARG A 131 -7.65 -8.01 -3.19
C ARG A 131 -6.77 -9.22 -2.90
N VAL A 132 -6.08 -9.19 -1.76
CA VAL A 132 -5.31 -10.37 -1.31
C VAL A 132 -6.27 -11.54 -1.05
N PRO A 133 -6.02 -12.74 -1.62
CA PRO A 133 -6.85 -13.93 -1.39
C PRO A 133 -6.94 -14.32 0.09
N ARG A 134 -8.08 -14.89 0.51
CA ARG A 134 -8.32 -15.30 1.91
C ARG A 134 -7.24 -16.25 2.45
N ARG A 135 -6.78 -17.20 1.63
CA ARG A 135 -5.69 -18.13 1.99
C ARG A 135 -4.39 -17.41 2.36
N ARG A 136 -4.02 -16.36 1.61
CA ARG A 136 -2.80 -15.59 1.87
C ARG A 136 -2.96 -14.72 3.11
N ARG A 137 -4.15 -14.18 3.35
CA ARG A 137 -4.49 -13.51 4.62
C ARG A 137 -4.34 -14.44 5.83
N ALA A 138 -4.90 -15.64 5.76
CA ALA A 138 -4.79 -16.65 6.82
C ALA A 138 -3.33 -17.06 7.07
N ALA A 139 -2.55 -17.30 6.02
CA ALA A 139 -1.14 -17.66 6.14
C ALA A 139 -0.30 -16.56 6.82
N VAL A 140 -0.54 -15.28 6.46
CA VAL A 140 0.14 -14.15 7.11
C VAL A 140 -0.26 -14.04 8.58
N ALA A 141 -1.56 -14.15 8.89
CA ALA A 141 -2.04 -14.12 10.27
C ALA A 141 -1.43 -15.24 11.13
N ALA A 142 -1.43 -16.48 10.63
CA ALA A 142 -0.82 -17.62 11.32
C ALA A 142 0.67 -17.40 11.59
N ARG A 143 1.41 -16.87 10.60
CA ARG A 143 2.85 -16.58 10.75
C ARG A 143 3.14 -15.52 11.81
N GLU A 144 2.34 -14.45 11.86
CA GLU A 144 2.55 -13.38 12.83
C GLU A 144 2.05 -13.78 14.25
N LEU A 145 1.02 -14.62 14.35
CA LEU A 145 0.60 -15.22 15.62
C LEU A 145 1.66 -16.16 16.18
N ALA A 146 2.30 -16.97 15.33
CA ALA A 146 3.42 -17.81 15.75
C ALA A 146 4.53 -16.96 16.38
N ARG A 147 4.84 -15.77 15.84
CA ARG A 147 5.86 -14.86 16.40
C ARG A 147 5.49 -14.22 17.75
N LEU A 148 4.22 -14.26 18.15
CA LEU A 148 3.75 -13.81 19.47
C LEU A 148 3.85 -14.91 20.54
N ALA A 149 3.92 -16.17 20.10
CA ALA A 149 4.00 -17.34 20.98
C ALA A 149 5.45 -17.66 21.43
N TRP A 150 6.43 -16.86 21.00
CA TRP A 150 7.85 -16.93 21.34
C TRP A 150 8.36 -15.54 21.74
#